data_AF-A0A846Q3M0-F1
#
_entry.id   AF-A0A846Q3M0-F1
#
_cell.length_a   1.000
_cell.length_b   1.000
_cell.length_c   1.000
_cell.angle_alpha   90.00
_cell.angle_beta   90.00
_cell.angle_gamma   90.00
#
_symmetry.space_group_name_H-M   'P 1'
#
loop_
_entity.id
_entity.type
_entity.pdbx_description
1 polymer ?
#
loop_
_entity_poly.entity_id
_entity_poly.type
_entity_poly.pdbx_seq_one_letter_code
_entity_poly.pdbx_strand_id
1 'polypeptide(L)'
;MVRGWGTSTAAAITAGDTLHIIGSAFKEGALLSDVNVLSTQVSNLYNNTQIFRKRVEITGTLEASDLYGGNDRQYQRKKKGIELMRDFETNFWWGVRAETLLSGATHYTRTMAGVDYFVTTNSTTSIGTLTETEFETALRGPFRYGNNQKYMFASPLIISVISQWAQGKLEMVPKDKTYGIAITQYTSPHGTLNLVKENLFETDTAGTAFIVELGELQYVYLNGRDVKLETNLGTDGDDISIDQYICE
;
A
#
# COMPACT_ATOMS: atom_id res chain seq x y z
N MET A 1 -16.70 -35.26 -16.46
CA MET A 1 -16.47 -36.69 -16.15
C MET A 1 -15.14 -36.81 -15.43
N VAL A 2 -15.11 -37.37 -14.22
CA VAL A 2 -13.86 -37.65 -13.50
C VAL A 2 -13.43 -39.09 -13.82
N ARG A 3 -12.15 -39.30 -14.07
CA ARG A 3 -11.55 -40.57 -14.50
C ARG A 3 -10.40 -40.91 -13.55
N GLY A 4 -10.42 -42.12 -12.98
CA GLY A 4 -9.28 -42.68 -12.28
C GLY A 4 -8.15 -43.04 -13.25
N TRP A 5 -6.91 -43.05 -12.78
CA TRP A 5 -5.73 -43.44 -13.54
C TRP A 5 -4.88 -44.45 -12.77
N GLY A 6 -4.50 -45.56 -13.41
CA GLY A 6 -3.80 -46.67 -12.75
C GLY A 6 -4.66 -47.29 -11.65
N THR A 7 -4.14 -47.34 -10.41
CA THR A 7 -4.83 -47.86 -9.22
C THR A 7 -5.66 -46.81 -8.47
N SER A 8 -5.71 -45.56 -8.96
CA SER A 8 -6.49 -44.50 -8.30
C SER A 8 -7.99 -44.62 -8.60
N THR A 9 -8.81 -44.44 -7.57
CA THR A 9 -10.26 -44.41 -7.68
C THR A 9 -10.72 -43.03 -8.15
N ALA A 10 -11.67 -42.98 -9.08
CA ALA A 10 -12.29 -41.72 -9.47
C ALA A 10 -13.06 -41.12 -8.29
N ALA A 11 -12.67 -39.92 -7.85
CA ALA A 11 -13.41 -39.15 -6.85
C ALA A 11 -14.28 -38.10 -7.55
N ALA A 12 -15.52 -37.91 -7.11
CA ALA A 12 -16.33 -36.81 -7.61
C ALA A 12 -15.68 -35.48 -7.20
N ILE A 13 -15.54 -34.55 -8.14
CA ILE A 13 -15.09 -33.18 -7.87
C ILE A 13 -16.32 -32.28 -7.80
N THR A 14 -16.44 -31.57 -6.69
CA THR A 14 -17.42 -30.52 -6.42
C THR A 14 -16.77 -29.14 -6.52
N ALA A 15 -17.58 -28.08 -6.61
CA ALA A 15 -17.07 -26.72 -6.66
C ALA A 15 -16.35 -26.37 -5.35
N GLY A 16 -15.06 -26.04 -5.42
CA GLY A 16 -14.21 -25.71 -4.26
C GLY A 16 -13.19 -26.79 -3.88
N ASP A 17 -13.21 -27.96 -4.52
CA ASP A 17 -12.21 -29.01 -4.25
C ASP A 17 -10.82 -28.58 -4.72
N THR A 18 -9.81 -28.90 -3.90
CA THR A 18 -8.41 -28.59 -4.19
C THR A 18 -7.85 -29.62 -5.18
N LEU A 19 -7.45 -29.13 -6.36
CA LEU A 19 -6.77 -29.94 -7.37
C LEU A 19 -5.26 -29.87 -7.18
N HIS A 20 -4.65 -31.02 -6.89
CA HIS A 20 -3.20 -31.14 -6.88
C HIS A 20 -2.72 -31.72 -8.21
N ILE A 21 -2.06 -30.89 -9.02
CA ILE A 21 -1.53 -31.30 -10.33
C ILE A 21 -0.16 -31.93 -10.09
N ILE A 22 -0.07 -33.24 -10.23
CA ILE A 22 1.17 -34.02 -9.97
C ILE A 22 2.12 -34.00 -11.19
N GLY A 23 1.64 -33.54 -12.35
CA GLY A 23 2.41 -33.39 -13.59
C GLY A 23 1.71 -33.99 -14.80
N SER A 24 2.35 -33.91 -15.96
CA SER A 24 1.86 -34.51 -17.21
C SER A 24 2.51 -35.88 -17.45
N ALA A 25 1.71 -36.87 -17.85
CA ALA A 25 2.19 -38.18 -18.29
C ALA A 25 1.96 -38.32 -19.80
N PHE A 26 3.03 -38.52 -20.56
CA PHE A 26 2.98 -38.72 -22.01
C PHE A 26 3.35 -40.15 -22.38
N LYS A 27 2.80 -40.66 -23.50
CA LYS A 27 3.23 -41.92 -24.09
C LYS A 27 4.65 -41.81 -24.63
N GLU A 28 5.38 -42.92 -24.66
CA GLU A 28 6.68 -42.98 -25.35
C GLU A 28 6.50 -42.62 -26.84
N GLY A 29 7.37 -41.74 -27.35
CA GLY A 29 7.28 -41.22 -28.72
C GLY A 29 6.17 -40.18 -28.97
N ALA A 30 5.64 -39.54 -27.92
CA ALA A 30 4.67 -38.45 -28.07
C ALA A 30 5.23 -37.31 -28.94
N LEU A 31 4.38 -36.73 -29.78
CA LEU A 31 4.75 -35.60 -30.62
C LEU A 31 4.74 -34.32 -29.78
N LEU A 32 5.57 -33.34 -30.14
CA LEU A 32 5.62 -32.04 -29.44
C LEU A 32 4.25 -31.33 -29.44
N SER A 33 3.41 -31.56 -30.45
CA SER A 33 2.04 -31.05 -30.53
C SER A 33 1.08 -31.66 -29.50
N ASP A 34 1.44 -32.78 -28.88
CA ASP A 34 0.65 -33.41 -27.80
C ASP A 34 0.85 -32.66 -26.46
N VAL A 35 1.84 -31.78 -26.37
CA VAL A 35 2.12 -30.95 -25.20
C VAL A 35 1.24 -29.70 -25.25
N ASN A 36 0.28 -29.59 -24.33
CA ASN A 36 -0.50 -28.37 -24.17
C ASN A 36 0.40 -27.22 -23.70
N VAL A 37 0.38 -26.11 -24.45
CA VAL A 37 1.03 -24.87 -24.03
C VAL A 37 0.19 -24.24 -22.92
N LEU A 38 0.62 -24.43 -21.67
CA LEU A 38 0.06 -23.73 -20.53
C LEU A 38 0.69 -22.34 -20.49
N SER A 39 -0.07 -21.31 -20.88
CA SER A 39 0.34 -19.91 -20.71
C SER A 39 -0.39 -19.30 -19.52
N THR A 40 0.35 -18.64 -18.63
CA THR A 40 -0.23 -17.78 -17.61
C THR A 40 -0.83 -16.55 -18.29
N GLN A 41 -2.14 -16.31 -18.13
CA GLN A 41 -2.74 -15.05 -18.56
C GLN A 41 -2.38 -13.96 -17.56
N VAL A 42 -1.70 -12.91 -18.03
CA VAL A 42 -1.45 -11.70 -17.24
C VAL A 42 -2.67 -10.81 -17.39
N SER A 43 -3.42 -10.60 -16.32
CA SER A 43 -4.49 -9.58 -16.32
C SER A 43 -3.85 -8.20 -16.20
N ASN A 44 -3.99 -7.37 -17.23
CA ASN A 44 -3.54 -5.98 -17.17
C ASN A 44 -4.44 -5.19 -16.21
N LEU A 45 -3.96 -4.97 -14.98
CA LEU A 45 -4.53 -4.00 -14.07
C LEU A 45 -4.06 -2.59 -14.51
N TYR A 46 -4.91 -1.60 -14.29
CA TYR A 46 -4.61 -0.20 -14.64
C TYR A 46 -5.04 0.71 -13.50
N ASN A 47 -4.39 1.88 -13.41
CA ASN A 47 -4.75 2.94 -12.48
C ASN A 47 -4.93 4.25 -13.24
N ASN A 48 -5.64 5.19 -12.63
CA ASN A 48 -5.77 6.55 -13.15
C ASN A 48 -4.75 7.46 -12.44
N THR A 49 -4.26 8.48 -13.13
CA THR A 49 -3.63 9.64 -12.48
C THR A 49 -4.72 10.54 -11.90
N GLN A 50 -4.42 11.17 -10.76
CA GLN A 50 -5.36 12.04 -10.05
C GLN A 50 -4.75 13.42 -9.86
N ILE A 51 -5.53 14.46 -10.14
CA ILE A 51 -5.09 15.83 -9.96
C ILE A 51 -5.14 16.18 -8.46
N PHE A 52 -4.00 16.51 -7.87
CA PHE A 52 -3.95 17.09 -6.53
C PHE A 52 -3.61 18.58 -6.62
N ARG A 53 -4.33 19.38 -5.83
CA ARG A 53 -4.20 20.84 -5.82
C ARG A 53 -4.25 21.37 -4.40
N LYS A 54 -3.23 22.15 -4.00
CA LYS A 54 -3.21 22.87 -2.72
C LYS A 54 -2.85 24.33 -2.96
N ARG A 55 -3.76 25.24 -2.59
CA ARG A 55 -3.55 26.68 -2.70
C ARG A 55 -2.96 27.27 -1.42
N VAL A 56 -2.11 28.26 -1.60
CA VAL A 56 -1.58 29.16 -0.57
C VAL A 56 -1.97 30.57 -0.99
N GLU A 57 -2.53 31.32 -0.06
CA GLU A 57 -3.02 32.67 -0.31
C GLU A 57 -2.53 33.57 0.82
N ILE A 58 -1.95 34.72 0.45
CA ILE A 58 -1.45 35.72 1.39
C ILE A 58 -1.81 37.11 0.88
N THR A 59 -2.32 37.95 1.76
CA THR A 59 -2.65 39.35 1.42
C THR A 59 -1.39 40.23 1.45
N GLY A 60 -1.36 41.27 0.64
CA GLY A 60 -0.20 42.19 0.57
C GLY A 60 0.08 42.90 1.90
N THR A 61 -0.96 43.21 2.66
CA THR A 61 -0.81 43.75 4.03
C THR A 61 -0.10 42.77 4.97
N LEU A 62 -0.40 41.47 4.87
CA LEU A 62 0.24 40.44 5.69
C LEU A 62 1.68 40.19 5.25
N GLU A 63 1.95 40.21 3.94
CA GLU A 63 3.31 40.09 3.38
C GLU A 63 4.21 41.27 3.79
N ALA A 64 3.64 42.48 3.93
CA ALA A 64 4.34 43.68 4.38
C ALA A 64 4.47 43.83 5.91
N SER A 65 3.81 42.98 6.69
CA SER A 65 3.83 43.05 8.15
C SER A 65 4.97 42.22 8.74
N ASP A 66 5.71 42.78 9.70
CA ASP A 66 6.75 42.04 10.44
C ASP A 66 6.10 41.10 11.46
N LEU A 67 5.91 39.83 11.08
CA LEU A 67 5.42 38.79 11.97
C LEU A 67 6.54 38.24 12.85
N TYR A 68 6.24 38.03 14.14
CA TYR A 68 7.16 37.41 15.09
C TYR A 68 7.64 36.00 14.65
N GLY A 69 6.84 35.32 13.82
CA GLY A 69 7.14 33.99 13.27
C GLY A 69 8.00 33.97 11.99
N GLY A 70 8.43 35.14 11.48
CA GLY A 70 9.16 35.25 10.22
C GLY A 70 8.26 35.27 8.98
N ASN A 71 8.81 34.85 7.83
CA ASN A 71 8.12 34.94 6.53
C ASN A 71 6.94 33.94 6.44
N ASP A 72 5.71 34.46 6.56
CA ASP A 72 4.48 33.65 6.54
C ASP A 72 4.29 32.93 5.19
N ARG A 73 4.71 33.51 4.07
CA ARG A 73 4.62 32.88 2.74
C ARG A 73 5.39 31.59 2.63
N GLN A 74 6.62 31.57 3.12
CA GLN A 74 7.41 30.34 3.13
C GLN A 74 6.83 29.31 4.09
N TYR A 75 6.31 29.75 5.23
CA TYR A 75 5.68 28.88 6.21
C TYR A 75 4.41 28.22 5.68
N GLN A 76 3.49 28.98 5.08
CA GLN A 76 2.25 28.43 4.51
C GLN A 76 2.54 27.51 3.32
N ARG A 77 3.52 27.85 2.47
CA ARG A 77 3.99 26.94 1.40
C ARG A 77 4.47 25.61 1.96
N LYS A 78 5.35 25.63 2.98
CA LYS A 78 5.83 24.41 3.64
C LYS A 78 4.68 23.59 4.21
N LYS A 79 3.74 24.24 4.91
CA LYS A 79 2.57 23.57 5.49
C LYS A 79 1.71 22.90 4.42
N LYS A 80 1.45 23.57 3.29
CA LYS A 80 0.69 23.00 2.18
C LYS A 80 1.43 21.89 1.43
N GLY A 81 2.75 21.96 1.34
CA GLY A 81 3.56 20.85 0.84
C GLY A 81 3.46 19.60 1.72
N ILE A 82 3.50 19.77 3.04
CA ILE A 82 3.31 18.65 4.00
C ILE A 82 1.90 18.07 3.89
N GLU A 83 0.87 18.92 3.80
CA GLU A 83 -0.51 18.47 3.58
C GLU A 83 -0.65 17.69 2.25
N LEU A 84 0.01 18.12 1.18
CA LEU A 84 0.00 17.41 -0.10
C LEU A 84 0.63 16.01 0.00
N MET A 85 1.79 15.89 0.67
CA MET A 85 2.44 14.60 0.85
C MET A 85 1.61 13.65 1.70
N ARG A 86 0.94 14.17 2.74
CA ARG A 86 -0.02 13.39 3.54
C ARG A 86 -1.19 12.89 2.69
N ASP A 87 -1.72 13.74 1.81
CA ASP A 87 -2.81 13.35 0.91
C ASP A 87 -2.38 12.27 -0.07
N PHE A 88 -1.15 12.33 -0.60
CA PHE A 88 -0.60 11.26 -1.43
C PHE A 88 -0.53 9.95 -0.69
N GLU A 89 0.08 9.96 0.50
CA GLU A 89 0.23 8.76 1.31
C GLU A 89 -1.13 8.12 1.64
N THR A 90 -2.10 8.94 2.03
CA THR A 90 -3.49 8.50 2.28
C THR A 90 -4.11 7.88 1.02
N ASN A 91 -3.94 8.50 -0.15
CA ASN A 91 -4.48 7.94 -1.40
C ASN A 91 -3.72 6.69 -1.86
N PHE A 92 -2.42 6.57 -1.60
CA PHE A 92 -1.65 5.37 -1.91
C PHE A 92 -2.13 4.18 -1.09
N TRP A 93 -2.58 4.38 0.15
CA TRP A 93 -3.13 3.29 0.96
C TRP A 93 -4.58 2.98 0.63
N TRP A 94 -5.46 3.99 0.63
CA TRP A 94 -6.91 3.81 0.61
C TRP A 94 -7.64 4.40 -0.60
N GLY A 95 -6.91 4.87 -1.61
CA GLY A 95 -7.51 5.42 -2.82
C GLY A 95 -8.44 4.43 -3.51
N VAL A 96 -9.54 4.94 -4.07
CA VAL A 96 -10.48 4.14 -4.85
C VAL A 96 -10.53 4.68 -6.27
N ARG A 97 -10.28 3.81 -7.24
CA ARG A 97 -10.33 4.19 -8.66
C ARG A 97 -11.77 4.49 -9.06
N ALA A 98 -12.01 5.72 -9.49
CA ALA A 98 -13.26 6.14 -10.10
C ALA A 98 -13.00 7.12 -11.25
N GLU A 99 -13.91 7.11 -12.21
CA GLU A 99 -14.04 8.16 -13.22
C GLU A 99 -15.49 8.60 -13.19
N THR A 100 -15.74 9.85 -12.82
CA THR A 100 -17.09 10.38 -12.68
C THR A 100 -17.24 11.70 -13.40
N LEU A 101 -18.39 11.87 -14.05
CA LEU A 101 -18.83 13.15 -14.59
C LEU A 101 -19.89 13.69 -13.64
N LEU A 102 -19.56 14.75 -12.91
CA LEU A 102 -20.53 15.43 -12.05
C LEU A 102 -21.62 16.06 -12.91
N SER A 103 -22.87 16.06 -12.42
CA SER A 103 -24.00 16.64 -13.15
C SER A 103 -23.72 18.11 -13.48
N GLY A 104 -23.74 18.44 -14.78
CA GLY A 104 -23.42 19.78 -15.28
C GLY A 104 -21.93 20.08 -15.51
N ALA A 105 -21.02 19.12 -15.26
CA ALA A 105 -19.60 19.26 -15.59
C ALA A 105 -19.32 18.89 -17.05
N THR A 106 -18.39 19.62 -17.68
CA THR A 106 -17.89 19.35 -19.04
C THR A 106 -16.65 18.45 -19.05
N HIS A 107 -16.07 18.17 -17.89
CA HIS A 107 -14.82 17.41 -17.75
C HIS A 107 -14.93 16.35 -16.66
N TYR A 108 -14.24 15.23 -16.86
CA TYR A 108 -14.23 14.10 -15.93
C TYR A 108 -13.35 14.37 -14.70
N THR A 109 -13.82 13.91 -13.54
CA THR A 109 -13.03 13.80 -12.32
C THR A 109 -12.54 12.36 -12.19
N ARG A 110 -11.23 12.19 -12.04
CA ARG A 110 -10.58 10.89 -11.85
C ARG A 110 -9.96 10.78 -10.46
N THR A 111 -10.10 9.61 -9.86
CA THR A 111 -9.42 9.25 -8.61
C THR A 111 -8.57 8.01 -8.83
N MET A 112 -7.43 7.94 -8.13
CA MET A 112 -6.52 6.80 -8.21
C MET A 112 -6.89 5.72 -7.19
N ALA A 113 -6.63 4.45 -7.55
CA ALA A 113 -6.66 3.34 -6.61
C ALA A 113 -5.37 3.28 -5.78
N GLY A 114 -5.54 2.98 -4.50
CA GLY A 114 -4.46 2.65 -3.57
C GLY A 114 -4.26 1.14 -3.43
N VAL A 115 -3.39 0.76 -2.50
CA VAL A 115 -3.01 -0.63 -2.21
C VAL A 115 -4.24 -1.46 -1.83
N ASP A 116 -5.11 -0.94 -0.95
CA ASP A 116 -6.29 -1.66 -0.48
C ASP A 116 -7.21 -2.10 -1.65
N TYR A 117 -7.38 -1.24 -2.66
CA TYR A 117 -8.18 -1.55 -3.84
C TYR A 117 -7.61 -2.71 -4.68
N PHE A 118 -6.28 -2.84 -4.77
CA PHE A 118 -5.63 -3.89 -5.55
C PHE A 118 -5.50 -5.21 -4.78
N VAL A 119 -5.47 -5.17 -3.45
CA VAL A 119 -5.39 -6.35 -2.60
C VAL A 119 -6.75 -7.05 -2.53
N THR A 120 -6.99 -7.96 -3.47
CA THR A 120 -8.21 -8.79 -3.53
C THR A 120 -8.03 -10.19 -2.93
N THR A 121 -6.78 -10.63 -2.76
CA THR A 121 -6.40 -11.95 -2.23
C THR A 121 -5.38 -11.79 -1.11
N ASN A 122 -5.17 -12.84 -0.31
CA ASN A 122 -4.29 -12.83 0.88
C ASN A 122 -4.71 -11.80 1.96
N SER A 123 -6.00 -11.46 2.03
CA SER A 123 -6.56 -10.70 3.15
C SER A 123 -6.95 -11.65 4.27
N THR A 124 -6.43 -11.39 5.47
CA THR A 124 -6.75 -12.16 6.68
C THR A 124 -7.33 -11.21 7.72
N THR A 125 -8.47 -11.58 8.30
CA THR A 125 -9.09 -10.84 9.39
C THR A 125 -9.03 -11.69 10.65
N SER A 126 -8.40 -11.17 11.71
CA SER A 126 -8.49 -11.76 13.05
C SER A 126 -9.59 -11.03 13.83
N ILE A 127 -10.37 -11.79 14.61
CA ILE A 127 -11.41 -11.25 15.50
C ILE A 127 -10.85 -11.24 16.92
N GLY A 128 -10.65 -10.05 17.48
CA GLY A 128 -10.09 -9.87 18.81
C GLY A 128 -8.60 -9.57 18.77
N THR A 129 -7.86 -10.02 19.79
CA THR A 129 -6.42 -9.77 19.88
C THR A 129 -5.66 -10.69 18.93
N LEU A 130 -4.91 -10.10 18.00
CA LEU A 130 -4.02 -10.83 17.11
C LEU A 130 -3.04 -11.71 17.91
N THR A 131 -2.98 -12.99 17.59
CA THR A 131 -2.02 -13.93 18.20
C THR A 131 -0.81 -14.16 17.28
N GLU A 132 0.34 -14.54 17.85
CA GLU A 132 1.54 -14.83 17.05
C GLU A 132 1.31 -15.97 16.04
N THR A 133 0.52 -16.98 16.42
CA THR A 133 0.16 -18.11 15.53
C THR A 133 -0.70 -17.68 14.35
N GLU A 134 -1.68 -16.80 14.58
CA GLU A 134 -2.51 -16.25 13.51
C GLU A 134 -1.68 -15.38 12.56
N PHE A 135 -0.77 -14.57 13.12
CA PHE A 135 0.14 -13.75 12.33
C PHE A 135 1.06 -14.60 11.44
N GLU A 136 1.73 -15.61 12.01
CA GLU A 136 2.57 -16.54 11.24
C GLU A 136 1.79 -17.29 10.15
N THR A 137 0.54 -17.66 10.42
CA THR A 137 -0.33 -18.27 9.42
C THR A 137 -0.65 -17.30 8.29
N ALA A 138 -0.93 -16.03 8.61
CA ALA A 138 -1.19 -14.98 7.64
C ALA A 138 0.04 -14.68 6.75
N LEU A 139 1.27 -14.84 7.26
CA LEU A 139 2.50 -14.66 6.47
C LEU A 139 2.68 -15.69 5.34
N ARG A 140 2.05 -16.86 5.41
CA ARG A 140 2.20 -17.91 4.39
C ARG A 140 1.72 -17.49 3.01
N GLY A 141 0.65 -16.71 2.94
CA GLY A 141 0.09 -16.19 1.69
C GLY A 141 1.04 -15.25 0.95
N PRO A 142 1.42 -14.10 1.54
CA PRO A 142 2.26 -13.11 0.88
C PRO A 142 3.67 -13.62 0.57
N PHE A 143 4.26 -14.48 1.41
CA PHE A 143 5.59 -15.05 1.18
C PHE A 143 5.62 -16.29 0.25
N ARG A 144 4.47 -16.74 -0.25
CA ARG A 144 4.41 -17.86 -1.21
C ARG A 144 5.09 -17.52 -2.55
N TYR A 145 5.04 -16.24 -2.94
CA TYR A 145 5.56 -15.74 -4.20
C TYR A 145 6.30 -14.40 -4.02
N GLY A 146 7.18 -14.07 -4.97
CA GLY A 146 8.00 -12.86 -4.93
C GLY A 146 9.24 -13.03 -4.06
N ASN A 147 9.73 -11.92 -3.50
CA ASN A 147 10.95 -11.93 -2.71
C ASN A 147 10.70 -12.41 -1.26
N ASN A 148 11.76 -12.94 -0.64
CA ASN A 148 11.79 -13.36 0.76
C ASN A 148 11.96 -12.19 1.74
N GLN A 149 12.09 -10.96 1.25
CA GLN A 149 12.12 -9.74 2.04
C GLN A 149 10.95 -8.84 1.64
N LYS A 150 10.10 -8.49 2.61
CA LYS A 150 8.93 -7.62 2.40
C LYS A 150 8.83 -6.56 3.48
N TYR A 151 8.07 -5.51 3.21
CA TYR A 151 7.83 -4.41 4.15
C TYR A 151 6.41 -4.49 4.67
N MET A 152 6.24 -4.40 5.99
CA MET A 152 4.93 -4.27 6.61
C MET A 152 4.76 -2.86 7.14
N PHE A 153 3.79 -2.15 6.58
CA PHE A 153 3.29 -0.90 7.12
C PHE A 153 2.15 -1.25 8.05
N ALA A 154 2.33 -0.99 9.34
CA ALA A 154 1.39 -1.40 10.36
C ALA A 154 1.03 -0.23 11.26
N SER A 155 -0.20 -0.27 11.76
CA SER A 155 -0.66 0.67 12.77
C SER A 155 0.19 0.59 14.05
N PRO A 156 0.22 1.65 14.87
CA PRO A 156 0.93 1.63 16.16
C PRO A 156 0.43 0.50 17.08
N LEU A 157 -0.84 0.12 16.98
CA LEU A 157 -1.44 -0.95 17.76
C LEU A 157 -0.83 -2.32 17.40
N ILE A 158 -0.76 -2.65 16.11
CA ILE A 158 -0.18 -3.93 15.65
C ILE A 158 1.29 -4.03 16.03
N ILE A 159 2.06 -2.96 15.87
CA ILE A 159 3.48 -2.94 16.27
C ILE A 159 3.65 -3.14 17.77
N SER A 160 2.74 -2.58 18.58
CA SER A 160 2.74 -2.79 20.02
C SER A 160 2.45 -4.25 20.38
N VAL A 161 1.52 -4.91 19.69
CA VAL A 161 1.20 -6.33 19.89
C VAL A 161 2.38 -7.22 19.47
N ILE A 162 3.03 -6.95 18.33
CA ILE A 162 4.24 -7.67 17.91
C ILE A 162 5.36 -7.49 18.95
N SER A 163 5.49 -6.28 19.51
CA SER A 163 6.46 -5.99 20.56
C SER A 163 6.19 -6.78 21.85
N GLN A 164 4.92 -7.03 22.19
CA GLN A 164 4.55 -7.87 23.33
C GLN A 164 4.96 -9.32 23.14
N TRP A 165 4.89 -9.88 21.94
CA TRP A 165 5.33 -11.26 21.69
C TRP A 165 6.83 -11.44 21.93
N ALA A 166 7.63 -10.42 21.61
CA ALA A 166 9.07 -10.46 21.88
C ALA A 166 9.41 -10.31 23.37
N GLN A 167 8.58 -9.65 24.18
CA GLN A 167 8.81 -9.52 25.63
C GLN A 167 8.97 -10.89 26.31
N GLY A 168 8.19 -11.89 25.89
CA GLY A 168 8.26 -13.24 26.45
C GLY A 168 9.51 -14.04 26.05
N LYS A 169 10.28 -13.56 25.07
CA LYS A 169 11.47 -14.26 24.51
C LYS A 169 12.78 -13.58 24.87
N LEU A 170 12.75 -12.51 25.68
CA LEU A 170 13.94 -11.77 26.09
C LEU A 170 14.49 -12.27 27.42
N GLU A 171 15.71 -12.80 27.37
CA GLU A 171 16.51 -13.00 28.56
C GLU A 171 17.08 -11.65 29.01
N MET A 172 16.53 -11.08 30.08
CA MET A 172 17.10 -9.90 30.71
C MET A 172 18.34 -10.29 31.51
N VAL A 173 19.52 -9.86 31.07
CA VAL A 173 20.71 -9.85 31.92
C VAL A 173 20.60 -8.63 32.85
N PRO A 174 20.53 -8.80 34.18
CA PRO A 174 20.35 -7.69 35.12
C PRO A 174 21.66 -6.91 35.26
N LYS A 175 21.96 -6.03 34.30
CA LYS A 175 23.09 -5.11 34.41
C LYS A 175 22.87 -3.73 33.78
N ASP A 176 21.86 -3.56 32.93
CA ASP A 176 21.64 -2.33 32.20
C ASP A 176 20.48 -1.48 32.75
N LYS A 177 20.70 -0.16 32.85
CA LYS A 177 19.72 0.85 33.28
C LYS A 177 18.73 1.27 32.17
N THR A 178 18.69 0.53 31.07
CA THR A 178 17.85 0.83 29.90
C THR A 178 16.85 -0.29 29.70
N TYR A 179 15.56 0.03 29.81
CA TYR A 179 14.46 -0.91 29.60
C TYR A 179 13.73 -0.56 28.30
N GLY A 180 13.73 -1.47 27.33
CA GLY A 180 13.02 -1.28 26.06
C GLY A 180 13.38 -2.32 25.01
N ILE A 181 12.46 -2.50 24.07
CA ILE A 181 12.60 -3.41 22.93
C ILE A 181 12.21 -2.62 21.69
N ALA A 182 13.12 -2.50 20.75
CA ALA A 182 12.83 -1.92 19.44
C ALA A 182 12.88 -3.04 18.40
N ILE A 183 11.73 -3.46 17.91
CA ILE A 183 11.64 -4.46 16.83
C ILE A 183 11.50 -3.71 15.52
N THR A 184 12.56 -3.73 14.73
CA THR A 184 12.57 -3.18 13.36
C THR A 184 12.32 -4.24 12.30
N GLN A 185 12.58 -5.51 12.63
CA GLN A 185 12.52 -6.62 11.71
C GLN A 185 11.97 -7.87 12.41
N TYR A 186 11.02 -8.54 11.76
CA TYR A 186 10.50 -9.84 12.17
C TYR A 186 11.03 -10.89 11.19
N THR A 187 11.72 -11.91 11.72
CA THR A 187 12.28 -13.00 10.90
C THR A 187 11.48 -14.25 11.18
N SER A 188 10.76 -14.73 10.17
CA SER A 188 10.00 -15.98 10.21
C SER A 188 10.63 -17.03 9.30
N PRO A 189 10.24 -18.31 9.42
CA PRO A 189 10.67 -19.36 8.47
C PRO A 189 10.24 -19.06 7.02
N HIS A 190 9.26 -18.19 6.81
CA HIS A 190 8.75 -17.79 5.51
C HIS A 190 9.58 -16.68 4.85
N GLY A 191 10.25 -15.85 5.65
CA GLY A 191 11.04 -14.75 5.16
C GLY A 191 11.27 -13.68 6.22
N THR A 192 11.75 -12.53 5.75
CA THR A 192 12.03 -11.36 6.58
C THR A 192 11.01 -10.27 6.32
N LEU A 193 10.44 -9.73 7.40
CA LEU A 193 9.50 -8.63 7.37
C LEU A 193 10.10 -7.40 8.05
N ASN A 194 10.28 -6.32 7.29
CA ASN A 194 10.69 -5.04 7.83
C ASN A 194 9.46 -4.29 8.36
N LEU A 195 9.45 -3.97 9.65
CA LEU A 195 8.33 -3.33 10.31
C LEU A 195 8.46 -1.81 10.21
N VAL A 196 7.49 -1.17 9.55
CA VAL A 196 7.39 0.28 9.45
C VAL A 196 6.11 0.71 10.15
N LYS A 197 6.26 1.63 11.11
CA LYS A 197 5.13 2.23 11.82
C LYS A 197 4.52 3.30 10.96
N GLU A 198 3.26 3.09 10.57
CA GLU A 198 2.48 4.10 9.88
C GLU A 198 1.54 4.82 10.85
N ASN A 199 1.72 6.14 11.00
CA ASN A 199 0.90 6.91 11.94
C ASN A 199 -0.42 7.36 11.30
N LEU A 200 -0.59 7.22 9.99
CA LEU A 200 -1.88 7.48 9.35
C LEU A 200 -2.92 6.39 9.65
N PHE A 201 -2.47 5.21 10.12
CA PHE A 201 -3.35 4.08 10.40
C PHE A 201 -3.96 4.23 11.81
N GLU A 202 -4.80 5.22 11.96
CA GLU A 202 -5.47 5.58 13.21
C GLU A 202 -7.00 5.44 13.12
N THR A 203 -7.65 5.53 14.28
CA THR A 203 -9.10 5.40 14.48
C THR A 203 -9.71 4.19 13.78
N ASP A 204 -10.31 4.38 12.62
CA ASP A 204 -11.08 3.37 11.87
C ASP A 204 -10.17 2.34 11.20
N THR A 205 -8.89 2.68 11.00
CA THR A 205 -7.88 1.80 10.37
C THR A 205 -6.83 1.30 11.37
N ALA A 206 -7.01 1.58 12.67
CA ALA A 206 -6.04 1.26 13.73
C ALA A 206 -5.74 -0.24 13.89
N GLY A 207 -6.53 -1.14 13.29
CA GLY A 207 -6.30 -2.58 13.26
C GLY A 207 -5.73 -3.10 11.94
N THR A 208 -5.23 -2.24 11.06
CA THR A 208 -4.82 -2.61 9.70
C THR A 208 -3.30 -2.65 9.56
N ALA A 209 -2.81 -3.63 8.81
CA ALA A 209 -1.44 -3.67 8.32
C ALA A 209 -1.43 -4.12 6.86
N PHE A 210 -0.56 -3.51 6.07
CA PHE A 210 -0.31 -3.89 4.69
C PHE A 210 1.10 -4.45 4.56
N ILE A 211 1.22 -5.62 3.95
CA ILE A 211 2.51 -6.21 3.58
C ILE A 211 2.70 -5.98 2.09
N VAL A 212 3.73 -5.22 1.75
CA VAL A 212 4.03 -4.84 0.37
C VAL A 212 5.48 -5.13 0.03
N GLU A 213 5.71 -5.43 -1.24
CA GLU A 213 7.04 -5.57 -1.82
C GLU A 213 7.37 -4.29 -2.59
N LEU A 214 8.22 -3.44 -2.01
CA LEU A 214 8.52 -2.11 -2.57
C LEU A 214 9.16 -2.17 -3.96
N GLY A 215 9.82 -3.28 -4.33
CA GLY A 215 10.40 -3.47 -5.65
C GLY A 215 9.36 -3.58 -6.78
N GLU A 216 8.13 -3.97 -6.44
CA GLU A 216 7.01 -4.13 -7.39
C GLU A 216 6.09 -2.91 -7.41
N LEU A 217 6.35 -1.91 -6.56
CA LEU A 217 5.56 -0.68 -6.49
C LEU A 217 6.30 0.45 -7.20
N GLN A 218 5.61 1.12 -8.11
CA GLN A 218 6.14 2.28 -8.81
C GLN A 218 5.20 3.48 -8.69
N TYR A 219 5.76 4.63 -8.31
CA TYR A 219 5.08 5.92 -8.43
C TYR A 219 5.12 6.37 -9.90
N VAL A 220 3.94 6.65 -10.46
CA VAL A 220 3.78 7.06 -11.86
C VAL A 220 3.01 8.37 -11.88
N TYR A 221 3.51 9.33 -12.66
CA TYR A 221 2.89 10.62 -12.92
C TYR A 221 2.76 10.85 -14.43
N LEU A 222 1.88 11.74 -14.85
CA LEU A 222 1.75 12.08 -16.27
C LEU A 222 2.94 12.92 -16.72
N ASN A 223 3.47 12.68 -17.92
CA ASN A 223 4.68 13.36 -18.42
C ASN A 223 4.58 14.89 -18.27
N GLY A 224 5.52 15.48 -17.52
CA GLY A 224 5.57 16.92 -17.24
C GLY A 224 4.56 17.45 -16.21
N ARG A 225 3.86 16.56 -15.48
CA ARG A 225 2.86 16.92 -14.45
C ARG A 225 3.16 16.36 -13.06
N ASP A 226 4.44 16.10 -12.79
CA ASP A 226 4.92 15.88 -11.43
C ASP A 226 4.68 17.14 -10.55
N VAL A 227 4.91 17.02 -9.24
CA VAL A 227 4.70 18.08 -8.24
C VAL A 227 5.45 19.34 -8.63
N LYS A 228 4.68 20.38 -8.99
CA LYS A 228 5.19 21.72 -9.26
C LYS A 228 4.55 22.74 -8.35
N LEU A 229 5.36 23.74 -7.98
CA LEU A 229 4.90 24.96 -7.31
C LEU A 229 4.74 26.05 -8.38
N GLU A 230 3.51 26.44 -8.64
CA GLU A 230 3.18 27.60 -9.46
C GLU A 230 3.02 28.81 -8.54
N THR A 231 3.68 29.92 -8.87
CA THR A 231 3.70 31.14 -8.04
C THR A 231 3.08 32.31 -8.78
N ASN A 232 2.47 33.24 -8.04
CA ASN A 232 1.88 34.47 -8.55
C ASN A 232 0.74 34.21 -9.55
N LEU A 233 -0.21 33.37 -9.17
CA LEU A 233 -1.41 33.04 -9.95
C LEU A 233 -2.56 34.07 -9.79
N GLY A 234 -2.28 35.24 -9.20
CA GLY A 234 -3.28 36.29 -8.97
C GLY A 234 -3.69 37.03 -10.25
N THR A 235 -4.82 37.74 -10.18
CA THR A 235 -5.28 38.63 -11.26
C THR A 235 -4.62 39.99 -11.12
N ASP A 236 -4.32 40.67 -12.24
CA ASP A 236 -3.84 42.05 -12.25
C ASP A 236 -4.85 42.96 -11.52
N GLY A 237 -4.47 43.45 -10.33
CA GLY A 237 -5.29 44.34 -9.50
C GLY A 237 -5.63 43.82 -8.10
N ASP A 238 -5.39 42.53 -7.81
CA ASP A 238 -5.60 41.97 -6.48
C ASP A 238 -4.39 42.23 -5.56
N ASP A 239 -4.60 42.74 -4.34
CA ASP A 239 -3.57 42.86 -3.29
C ASP A 239 -3.34 41.50 -2.60
N ILE A 240 -3.19 40.43 -3.38
CA ILE A 240 -3.08 39.04 -2.91
C ILE A 240 -2.05 38.27 -3.74
N SER A 241 -1.08 37.67 -3.04
CA SER A 241 -0.12 36.71 -3.58
C SER A 241 -0.71 35.29 -3.49
N ILE A 242 -1.01 34.68 -4.63
CA ILE A 242 -1.52 33.30 -4.73
C ILE A 242 -0.44 32.37 -5.27
N ASP A 243 -0.16 31.29 -4.54
CA ASP A 243 0.70 30.19 -4.98
C ASP A 243 -0.08 28.87 -4.93
N GLN A 244 0.29 27.91 -5.77
CA GLN A 244 -0.38 26.62 -5.83
C GLN A 244 0.61 25.47 -6.05
N TYR A 245 0.44 24.40 -5.27
CA TYR A 245 0.95 23.09 -5.64
C TYR A 245 -0.06 22.38 -6.53
N ILE A 246 0.42 21.85 -7.66
CA ILE A 246 -0.37 21.04 -8.57
C ILE A 246 0.47 19.86 -9.07
N CYS A 247 -0.16 18.70 -9.16
CA CYS A 247 0.41 17.50 -9.78
C CYS A 247 -0.71 16.65 -10.38
N GLU A 248 -0.33 15.70 -11.23
CA GLU A 248 -1.20 14.68 -11.80
C GLU A 248 -0.44 13.39 -12.13
#